data_AF-A0A368TC38-F1
#
_entry.id   AF-A0A368TC38-F1
#
_cell.length_a   1.000
_cell.length_b   1.000
_cell.length_c   1.000
_cell.angle_alpha   90.00
_cell.angle_beta   90.00
_cell.angle_gamma   90.00
#
_symmetry.space_group_name_H-M   'P 1'
#
loop_
_entity.id
_entity.type
_entity.pdbx_description
1 polymer ?
#
loop_
_entity_poly.entity_id
_entity_poly.type
_entity_poly.pdbx_seq_one_letter_code
_entity_poly.pdbx_strand_id
1 'polypeptide(L)' 'MGRLDVRGISEETLIEFKRHVQNKYGKLHTVFGLEVEKALSEYLKRQEEMDTG' A
#
# COMPACT_ATOMS: atom_id res chain seq x y z
N MET A 1 9.79 11.37 9.25
CA MET A 1 8.73 10.65 8.50
C MET A 1 8.19 11.56 7.42
N GLY A 2 8.13 11.09 6.17
CA GLY A 2 7.49 11.83 5.08
C GLY A 2 5.96 11.72 5.14
N ARG A 3 5.25 12.61 4.46
CA ARG A 3 3.79 12.56 4.28
C ARG A 3 3.49 12.34 2.80
N LEU A 4 2.70 11.31 2.50
CA LEU A 4 2.17 11.04 1.16
C LEU A 4 0.68 11.42 1.14
N ASP A 5 0.28 12.25 0.18
CA ASP A 5 -1.12 12.61 -0.07
C ASP A 5 -1.48 12.11 -1.47
N VAL A 6 -2.44 11.17 -1.55
CA VAL A 6 -2.80 10.51 -2.80
C VAL A 6 -4.20 10.93 -3.20
N ARG A 7 -4.32 11.49 -4.41
CA ARG A 7 -5.60 11.82 -5.05
C ARG A 7 -5.92 10.82 -6.14
N GLY A 8 -7.21 10.58 -6.39
CA GLY A 8 -7.66 9.74 -7.50
C GLY A 8 -7.62 8.23 -7.27
N ILE A 9 -7.39 7.77 -6.04
CA ILE A 9 -7.66 6.36 -5.68
C ILE A 9 -9.16 6.10 -5.77
N SER A 10 -9.56 5.03 -6.45
CA SER A 10 -10.95 4.60 -6.49
C SER A 10 -11.42 4.22 -5.09
N GLU A 11 -12.68 4.52 -4.79
CA GLU A 11 -13.27 4.18 -3.49
C GLU A 11 -13.24 2.66 -3.25
N GLU A 12 -13.51 1.88 -4.28
CA GLU A 12 -13.47 0.42 -4.25
C GLU A 12 -12.10 -0.11 -3.82
N THR A 13 -11.02 0.30 -4.50
CA THR A 13 -9.66 -0.14 -4.15
C THR A 13 -9.27 0.27 -2.73
N LEU A 14 -9.69 1.46 -2.29
CA LEU A 14 -9.43 1.89 -0.91
C LEU A 14 -10.17 1.02 0.11
N ILE A 15 -11.42 0.65 -0.16
CA ILE A 15 -12.23 -0.22 0.70
C ILE A 15 -11.63 -1.62 0.78
N GLU A 16 -11.28 -2.20 -0.37
CA GLU A 16 -10.67 -3.53 -0.44
C GLU A 16 -9.33 -3.57 0.31
N PHE A 17 -8.48 -2.56 0.11
CA PHE A 17 -7.20 -2.48 0.80
C PHE A 17 -7.38 -2.33 2.32
N LYS A 18 -8.31 -1.47 2.77
CA LYS A 18 -8.66 -1.37 4.20
C LYS A 18 -9.15 -2.70 4.77
N ARG A 19 -10.02 -3.42 4.05
CA ARG A 19 -10.51 -4.75 4.48
C ARG A 19 -9.37 -5.74 4.58
N HIS A 20 -8.46 -5.76 3.61
CA HIS A 20 -7.27 -6.63 3.66
C HIS A 20 -6.43 -6.36 4.91
N VAL A 21 -6.08 -5.09 5.18
CA VAL A 21 -5.28 -4.71 6.35
C VAL A 21 -6.01 -5.05 7.65
N GLN A 22 -7.31 -4.74 7.74
CA GLN A 22 -8.13 -5.04 8.90
C GLN A 22 -8.23 -6.54 9.17
N ASN A 23 -8.38 -7.37 8.14
CA ASN A 23 -8.45 -8.82 8.28
C ASN A 23 -7.09 -9.43 8.71
N LYS A 24 -5.99 -8.89 8.19
CA LYS A 24 -4.63 -9.37 8.49
C LYS A 24 -4.17 -9.00 9.89
N TYR A 25 -4.51 -7.81 10.38
CA TYR A 25 -3.96 -7.24 11.62
C TYR A 25 -4.99 -6.99 12.73
N GLY A 26 -6.29 -7.13 12.44
CA GLY A 26 -7.38 -6.82 13.37
C GLY A 26 -7.57 -5.32 13.66
N LYS A 27 -6.77 -4.44 13.05
CA LYS A 27 -6.82 -2.98 13.22
C LYS A 27 -6.28 -2.27 11.98
N LEU A 28 -6.62 -0.99 11.82
CA LEU A 28 -6.09 -0.12 10.75
C LEU A 28 -5.02 0.85 11.26
N HIS A 29 -5.17 1.37 12.48
CA HIS A 29 -4.27 2.38 13.01
C HIS A 29 -2.83 1.86 13.06
N THR A 30 -1.88 2.70 12.66
CA THR A 30 -0.44 2.44 12.43
C THR A 30 -0.09 1.39 11.36
N VAL A 31 -0.83 0.28 11.26
CA VAL A 31 -0.53 -0.79 10.30
C VAL A 31 -0.93 -0.47 8.86
N PHE A 32 -1.90 0.41 8.65
CA PHE A 32 -2.30 0.83 7.30
C PHE A 32 -1.14 1.52 6.57
N GLY A 33 -0.42 2.43 7.24
CA GLY A 33 0.74 3.10 6.66
C GLY A 33 1.88 2.12 6.34
N LEU A 34 2.11 1.13 7.21
CA LEU A 34 3.11 0.09 6.98
C LEU A 34 2.81 -0.76 5.74
N GLU A 35 1.53 -1.10 5.51
CA GLU A 35 1.16 -1.89 4.34
C GLU A 35 1.22 -1.05 3.06
N VAL A 36 0.90 0.26 3.12
CA VAL A 36 1.16 1.18 1.99
C VAL A 36 2.65 1.24 1.66
N GLU A 37 3.52 1.39 2.67
CA GLU A 37 4.97 1.44 2.47
C GLU A 37 5.51 0.14 1.84
N LYS A 38 5.04 -1.03 2.31
CA LYS A 38 5.40 -2.32 1.70
C LYS A 38 4.94 -2.42 0.26
N ALA A 39 3.69 -2.05 -0.03
CA ALA A 39 3.14 -2.11 -1.38
C ALA A 39 3.97 -1.25 -2.36
N LEU A 40 4.36 -0.04 -1.93
CA LEU A 40 5.23 0.84 -2.72
C LEU A 40 6.63 0.25 -2.92
N SER A 41 7.24 -0.31 -1.86
CA SER A 41 8.55 -0.95 -1.96
C SER A 41 8.56 -2.16 -2.89
N GLU A 42 7.54 -3.01 -2.81
CA GLU A 42 7.39 -4.18 -3.70
C GLU A 42 7.17 -3.77 -5.15
N TYR A 43 6.36 -2.73 -5.39
CA TYR A 43 6.17 -2.18 -6.73
C TYR A 43 7.49 -1.71 -7.34
N LEU A 44 8.27 -0.91 -6.61
CA LEU A 44 9.55 -0.40 -7.10
C LEU A 44 10.56 -1.51 -7.41
N LYS A 45 10.69 -2.50 -6.52
CA LYS A 45 11.57 -3.67 -6.75
C LYS A 45 11.22 -4.40 -8.05
N ARG A 46 9.93 -4.62 -8.29
CA ARG A 46 9.48 -5.28 -9.54
C ARG A 46 9.76 -4.45 -10.78
N GLN A 47 9.70 -3.12 -10.70
CA GLN A 47 10.08 -2.26 -11.83
C GLN A 47 11.59 -2.36 -12.11
N GLU A 48 12.42 -2.32 -11.08
CA GLU A 48 13.87 -2.49 -11.23
C GLU A 48 14.25 -3.86 -11.84
N GLU A 49 13.57 -4.93 -11.42
CA GLU A 49 13.73 -6.27 -12.00
C GLU A 49 13.30 -6.35 -13.47
N MET A 50 12.27 -5.59 -13.87
CA MET A 50 11.81 -5.56 -15.26
C MET A 50 12.74 -4.72 -16.17
N ASP A 51 13.29 -3.62 -15.66
CA ASP A 51 14.18 -2.74 -16.42
C ASP A 51 15.58 -3.34 -16.63
N THR A 52 15.95 -4.35 -15.83
CA THR A 52 17.24 -5.05 -15.91
C THR A 52 17.16 -6.42 -16.60
N GLY A 53 15.97 -6.84 -17.04
CA GLY A 53 15.68 -8.14 -17.67
C GLY A 53 15.65 -8.14 -19.19
#